data_AF-A0AAW3FB66-F1
#
_entry.id   AF-A0AAW3FB66-F1
#
_cell.length_a   1.000
_cell.length_b   1.000
_cell.length_c   1.000
_cell.angle_alpha   90.00
_cell.angle_beta   90.00
_cell.angle_gamma   90.00
#
_symmetry.space_group_name_H-M   'P 1'
#
loop_
_entity.id
_entity.type
_entity.pdbx_description
1 polymer ?
#
loop_
_entity_poly.entity_id
_entity_poly.type
_entity_poly.pdbx_seq_one_letter_code
_entity_poly.pdbx_strand_id
1 'polypeptide(L)'
;MKIKKKNILMLSLMALVIGFTASCSKMDVGYLRTEGASFTPDSLNVFHNIDSTSVQATDNLPFVSIRIQGVAGTNPVNYELSSVKADSPSASELFMKLYKEGKISVAGGLIVVSQDASRQLTNGRYILSLKVYNEDHEAILKDVFKIVVTDDELPTA
;
A
#
# COMPACT_ATOMS: atom_id res chain seq x y z
N MET A 1 33.98 -46.93 35.48
CA MET A 1 33.75 -45.47 35.39
C MET A 1 34.05 -44.83 34.01
N LYS A 2 34.51 -45.58 32.98
CA LYS A 2 34.81 -45.02 31.64
C LYS A 2 33.57 -44.78 30.76
N ILE A 3 32.53 -45.62 30.89
CA ILE A 3 31.33 -45.59 30.02
C ILE A 3 30.46 -44.36 30.31
N LYS A 4 30.23 -44.00 31.57
CA LYS A 4 29.47 -42.77 31.95
C LYS A 4 30.13 -41.48 31.46
N LYS A 5 31.46 -41.38 31.48
CA LYS A 5 32.19 -40.20 30.98
C LYS A 5 32.08 -40.03 29.47
N LYS A 6 32.11 -41.13 28.70
CA LYS A 6 31.93 -41.10 27.23
C LYS A 6 30.50 -40.67 26.83
N ASN A 7 29.48 -41.11 27.57
CA ASN A 7 28.09 -40.71 27.30
C ASN A 7 27.82 -39.24 27.69
N ILE A 8 28.41 -38.75 28.79
CA ILE A 8 28.32 -37.33 29.18
C ILE A 8 29.06 -36.45 28.16
N LEU A 9 30.24 -36.87 27.69
CA LEU A 9 31.00 -36.17 26.66
C LEU A 9 30.28 -36.15 25.30
N MET A 10 29.58 -37.24 24.95
CA MET A 10 28.80 -37.29 23.72
C MET A 10 27.55 -36.40 23.80
N LEU A 11 26.90 -36.34 24.97
CA LEU A 11 25.73 -35.49 25.20
C LEU A 11 26.10 -34.00 25.19
N SER A 12 27.27 -33.63 25.74
CA SER A 12 27.76 -32.24 25.66
C SER A 12 28.12 -31.82 24.24
N LEU A 13 28.68 -32.74 23.44
CA LEU A 13 29.04 -32.47 22.05
C LEU A 13 27.80 -32.29 21.16
N MET A 14 26.74 -33.08 21.39
CA MET A 14 25.45 -32.95 20.70
C MET A 14 24.76 -31.62 21.04
N ALA A 15 24.75 -31.23 22.33
CA ALA A 15 24.19 -29.95 22.76
C ALA A 15 24.91 -28.74 22.16
N LEU A 16 26.24 -28.84 21.98
CA LEU A 16 27.04 -27.79 21.36
C LEU A 16 26.69 -27.60 19.88
N VAL A 17 26.47 -28.70 19.14
CA VAL A 17 26.08 -28.66 17.72
C VAL A 17 24.68 -28.04 17.53
N ILE A 18 23.72 -28.35 18.41
CA ILE A 18 22.37 -27.76 18.38
C ILE A 18 22.40 -26.26 18.72
N GLY A 19 23.31 -25.84 19.62
CA GLY A 19 23.51 -24.44 19.96
C GLY A 19 24.03 -23.58 18.80
N PHE A 20 24.86 -24.14 17.91
CA PHE A 20 25.38 -23.42 16.74
C PHE A 20 24.33 -23.23 15.63
N THR A 21 23.32 -24.09 15.51
CA THR A 21 22.28 -23.96 14.47
C THR A 21 21.17 -22.99 14.84
N ALA A 22 21.05 -22.60 16.12
CA ALA A 22 20.07 -21.60 16.57
C ALA A 22 20.52 -20.15 16.30
N SER A 23 21.76 -19.95 15.82
CA SER A 23 22.33 -18.63 15.54
C SER A 23 22.21 -18.20 14.07
N CYS A 24 21.20 -18.67 13.36
CA CYS A 24 20.75 -18.03 12.11
C CYS A 24 19.87 -16.81 12.48
N SER A 25 20.48 -15.74 12.98
CA SER A 25 19.79 -14.45 13.09
C SER A 25 19.72 -13.85 11.69
N LYS A 26 18.53 -13.87 11.07
CA LYS A 26 18.28 -13.15 9.82
C LYS A 26 18.56 -11.66 10.10
N MET A 27 19.63 -11.11 9.53
CA MET A 27 19.93 -9.69 9.63
C MET A 27 19.09 -8.97 8.59
N ASP A 28 18.45 -7.86 8.96
CA ASP A 28 17.67 -7.05 8.01
C ASP A 28 18.59 -6.62 6.85
N VAL A 29 18.19 -6.97 5.62
CA VAL A 29 18.93 -6.61 4.40
C VAL A 29 18.15 -5.55 3.66
N GLY A 30 18.57 -4.29 3.80
CA GLY A 30 18.08 -3.20 2.97
C GLY A 30 17.86 -1.91 3.73
N TYR A 31 17.10 -1.01 3.10
CA TYR A 31 16.62 0.19 3.75
C TYR A 31 15.28 0.60 3.16
N LEU A 32 14.53 1.38 3.94
CA LEU A 32 13.36 2.10 3.47
C LEU A 32 13.37 3.49 4.11
N ARG A 33 13.30 4.53 3.28
CA ARG A 33 13.23 5.93 3.68
C ARG A 33 12.02 6.56 3.03
N THR A 34 11.14 7.10 3.87
CA THR A 34 9.88 7.72 3.44
C THR A 34 9.70 9.13 3.97
N GLU A 35 10.70 9.69 4.66
CA GLU A 35 10.65 11.08 5.10
C GLU A 35 10.65 12.02 3.89
N GLY A 36 9.66 12.93 3.86
CA GLY A 36 9.41 13.80 2.72
C GLY A 36 8.61 13.14 1.59
N ALA A 37 8.22 11.87 1.72
CA ALA A 37 7.39 11.22 0.72
C ALA A 37 6.03 11.90 0.61
N SER A 38 5.66 12.30 -0.60
CA SER A 38 4.45 13.07 -0.86
C SER A 38 3.99 12.95 -2.31
N PHE A 39 2.73 13.27 -2.55
CA PHE A 39 2.15 13.44 -3.87
C PHE A 39 2.14 14.93 -4.25
N THR A 40 2.32 15.23 -5.53
CA THR A 40 2.27 16.60 -6.07
C THR A 40 1.72 16.59 -7.50
N PRO A 41 0.40 16.75 -7.71
CA PRO A 41 -0.60 17.17 -6.72
C PRO A 41 -0.94 16.08 -5.69
N ASP A 42 -1.37 16.50 -4.50
CA ASP A 42 -1.79 15.63 -3.39
C ASP A 42 -3.25 15.15 -3.47
N SER A 43 -3.88 15.35 -4.63
CA SER A 43 -5.27 15.01 -4.86
C SER A 43 -5.56 14.52 -6.28
N LEU A 44 -6.62 13.72 -6.38
CA LEU A 44 -7.21 13.25 -7.63
C LEU A 44 -8.72 13.55 -7.60
N ASN A 45 -9.22 14.19 -8.64
CA ASN A 45 -10.66 14.32 -8.85
C ASN A 45 -11.18 13.08 -9.58
N VAL A 46 -12.31 12.57 -9.11
CA VAL A 46 -13.00 11.40 -9.67
C VAL A 46 -14.44 11.82 -9.92
N PHE A 47 -14.91 11.60 -11.14
CA PHE A 47 -16.23 12.07 -11.57
C PHE A 47 -17.20 10.91 -11.80
N HIS A 48 -18.47 11.11 -11.47
CA HIS A 48 -19.55 10.18 -11.85
C HIS A 48 -19.90 10.32 -13.33
N ASN A 49 -20.04 11.56 -13.77
CA ASN A 49 -20.38 11.94 -15.12
C ASN A 49 -19.12 12.49 -15.78
N ILE A 50 -18.63 11.72 -16.75
CA ILE A 50 -17.55 12.12 -17.64
C ILE A 50 -18.16 12.42 -19.01
N ASP A 51 -17.55 13.34 -19.76
CA ASP A 51 -17.97 13.61 -21.13
C ASP A 51 -17.90 12.32 -21.95
N SER A 52 -19.06 11.88 -22.44
CA SER A 52 -19.21 10.66 -23.25
C SER A 52 -18.36 10.64 -24.51
N THR A 53 -17.93 11.80 -25.00
CA THR A 53 -17.06 11.94 -26.17
C THR A 53 -15.56 11.96 -25.82
N SER A 54 -15.22 12.04 -24.54
CA SER A 54 -13.84 11.99 -24.08
C SER A 54 -13.22 10.61 -24.30
N VAL A 55 -11.90 10.58 -24.46
CA VAL A 55 -11.12 9.32 -24.52
C VAL A 55 -11.31 8.53 -23.22
N GLN A 56 -11.40 9.21 -22.08
CA GLN A 56 -11.60 8.55 -20.79
C GLN A 56 -12.91 7.74 -20.75
N ALA A 57 -14.00 8.29 -21.30
CA ALA A 57 -15.27 7.59 -21.41
C ALA A 57 -15.25 6.50 -22.47
N THR A 58 -14.77 6.83 -23.68
CA THR A 58 -14.79 5.94 -24.84
C THR A 58 -13.95 4.69 -24.61
N ASP A 59 -12.78 4.84 -23.99
CA ASP A 59 -11.86 3.73 -23.72
C ASP A 59 -12.00 3.17 -22.30
N ASN A 60 -12.99 3.65 -21.53
CA ASN A 60 -13.25 3.25 -20.14
C ASN A 60 -12.00 3.34 -19.24
N LEU A 61 -11.22 4.41 -19.39
CA LEU A 61 -9.96 4.60 -18.69
C LEU A 61 -10.19 4.96 -17.22
N PRO A 62 -9.40 4.42 -16.28
CA PRO A 62 -9.50 4.77 -14.87
C PRO A 62 -9.03 6.20 -14.61
N PHE A 63 -9.41 6.75 -13.45
CA PHE A 63 -8.78 7.92 -12.87
C PHE A 63 -7.49 7.49 -12.18
N VAL A 64 -6.37 8.15 -12.50
CA VAL A 64 -5.04 7.73 -12.03
C VAL A 64 -4.33 8.93 -11.41
N SER A 65 -3.81 8.75 -10.20
CA SER A 65 -2.96 9.75 -9.56
C SER A 65 -1.61 9.86 -10.26
N ILE A 66 -0.86 10.91 -9.96
CA ILE A 66 0.58 10.85 -10.20
C ILE A 66 1.25 9.88 -9.22
N ARG A 67 2.46 9.43 -9.54
CA ARG A 67 3.22 8.54 -8.65
C ARG A 67 3.71 9.32 -7.42
N ILE A 68 3.59 8.75 -6.24
CA ILE A 68 4.21 9.29 -5.02
C ILE A 68 5.72 9.48 -5.21
N GLN A 69 6.24 10.61 -4.73
CA GLN A 69 7.67 10.95 -4.78
C GLN A 69 8.28 10.85 -3.39
N GLY A 70 9.61 10.83 -3.31
CA GLY A 70 10.34 10.87 -2.03
C GLY A 70 10.43 9.54 -1.28
N VAL A 71 10.04 8.43 -1.89
CA VAL A 71 10.27 7.08 -1.35
C VAL A 71 11.57 6.53 -1.93
N ALA A 72 12.49 6.13 -1.06
CA ALA A 72 13.72 5.44 -1.44
C ALA A 72 13.86 4.16 -0.62
N GLY A 73 14.16 3.03 -1.27
CA GLY A 73 14.36 1.77 -0.57
C GLY A 73 14.94 0.69 -1.46
N THR A 74 15.36 -0.41 -0.84
CA THR A 74 15.81 -1.61 -1.57
C THR A 74 14.64 -2.22 -2.35
N ASN A 75 14.86 -2.48 -3.63
CA ASN A 75 13.84 -3.06 -4.50
C ASN A 75 13.58 -4.54 -4.14
N PRO A 76 12.32 -5.01 -4.25
CA PRO A 76 11.13 -4.26 -4.66
C PRO A 76 10.52 -3.43 -3.52
N VAL A 77 10.17 -2.17 -3.82
CA VAL A 77 9.34 -1.33 -2.94
C VAL A 77 7.87 -1.44 -3.34
N ASN A 78 7.04 -1.86 -2.39
CA ASN A 78 5.62 -2.12 -2.56
C ASN A 78 4.77 -1.07 -1.84
N TYR A 79 3.54 -0.92 -2.30
CA TYR A 79 2.57 0.06 -1.81
C TYR A 79 1.21 -0.60 -1.67
N GLU A 80 0.51 -0.31 -0.58
CA GLU A 80 -0.87 -0.76 -0.36
C GLU A 80 -1.69 0.32 0.36
N LEU A 81 -3.00 0.26 0.22
CA LEU A 81 -3.89 1.09 1.02
C LEU A 81 -3.92 0.57 2.46
N SER A 82 -3.52 1.43 3.41
CA SER A 82 -3.54 1.11 4.84
C SER A 82 -4.88 1.47 5.48
N SER A 83 -5.38 2.67 5.23
CA SER A 83 -6.68 3.12 5.71
C SER A 83 -7.23 4.25 4.86
N VAL A 84 -8.55 4.46 4.96
CA VAL A 84 -9.27 5.57 4.34
C VAL A 84 -10.16 6.25 5.36
N LYS A 85 -10.16 7.58 5.38
CA LYS A 85 -11.13 8.40 6.10
C LYS A 85 -12.07 9.03 5.09
N ALA A 86 -13.34 9.07 5.41
CA ALA A 86 -14.36 9.71 4.60
C ALA A 86 -15.32 10.50 5.50
N ASP A 87 -16.22 11.27 4.87
CA ASP A 87 -17.23 12.07 5.57
C ASP A 87 -18.23 11.22 6.39
N SER A 88 -18.35 9.92 6.07
CA SER A 88 -19.13 8.95 6.84
C SER A 88 -18.44 7.58 6.96
N PRO A 89 -18.75 6.79 8.01
CA PRO A 89 -18.25 5.42 8.13
C PRO A 89 -18.63 4.54 6.95
N SER A 90 -19.88 4.62 6.48
CA SER A 90 -20.36 3.83 5.34
C SER A 90 -19.63 4.15 4.04
N ALA A 91 -19.26 5.41 3.80
CA ALA A 91 -18.44 5.80 2.66
C ALA A 91 -17.03 5.20 2.74
N SER A 92 -16.41 5.22 3.92
CA SER A 92 -15.09 4.58 4.13
C SER A 92 -15.14 3.06 3.96
N GLU A 93 -16.19 2.41 4.45
CA GLU A 93 -16.40 0.96 4.29
C GLU A 93 -16.62 0.57 2.83
N LEU A 94 -17.42 1.34 2.09
CA LEU A 94 -17.62 1.15 0.66
C LEU A 94 -16.30 1.31 -0.11
N PHE A 95 -15.52 2.35 0.19
CA PHE A 95 -14.21 2.54 -0.43
C PHE A 95 -13.29 1.33 -0.19
N MET A 96 -13.20 0.84 1.06
CA MET A 96 -12.41 -0.34 1.39
C MET A 96 -12.93 -1.62 0.73
N LYS A 97 -14.25 -1.75 0.55
CA LYS A 97 -14.86 -2.85 -0.21
C LYS A 97 -14.42 -2.81 -1.67
N LEU A 98 -14.52 -1.66 -2.34
CA LEU A 98 -14.11 -1.48 -3.74
C LEU A 98 -12.60 -1.72 -3.94
N TYR A 99 -11.78 -1.35 -2.95
CA TYR A 99 -10.35 -1.68 -2.93
C TYR A 99 -10.11 -3.20 -2.87
N LYS A 100 -10.81 -3.92 -1.98
CA LYS A 100 -10.70 -5.38 -1.87
C LYS A 100 -11.20 -6.12 -3.12
N GLU A 101 -12.17 -5.54 -3.83
CA GLU A 101 -12.66 -6.04 -5.12
C GLU A 101 -11.71 -5.72 -6.30
N GLY A 102 -10.62 -4.99 -6.07
CA GLY A 102 -9.64 -4.61 -7.10
C GLY A 102 -10.11 -3.46 -8.01
N LYS A 103 -11.24 -2.81 -7.70
CA LYS A 103 -11.77 -1.67 -8.46
C LYS A 103 -11.06 -0.37 -8.12
N ILE A 104 -10.44 -0.32 -6.95
CA ILE A 104 -9.48 0.70 -6.53
C ILE A 104 -8.19 -0.04 -6.23
N SER A 105 -7.04 0.47 -6.67
CA SER A 105 -5.75 -0.16 -6.38
C SER A 105 -4.65 0.85 -6.10
N VAL A 106 -3.63 0.40 -5.39
CA VAL A 106 -2.38 1.12 -5.18
C VAL A 106 -1.28 0.28 -5.80
N ALA A 107 -0.72 0.73 -6.92
CA ALA A 107 0.22 -0.05 -7.71
C ALA A 107 1.45 0.80 -8.07
N GLY A 108 2.63 0.39 -7.59
CA GLY A 108 3.87 1.13 -7.81
C GLY A 108 3.84 2.57 -7.26
N GLY A 109 2.98 2.86 -6.29
CA GLY A 109 2.82 4.23 -5.78
C GLY A 109 1.90 5.12 -6.63
N LEU A 110 1.18 4.54 -7.60
CA LEU A 110 0.02 5.16 -8.26
C LEU A 110 -1.25 4.69 -7.56
N ILE A 111 -2.22 5.57 -7.44
CA ILE A 111 -3.58 5.25 -7.00
C ILE A 111 -4.46 5.24 -8.25
N VAL A 112 -5.17 4.13 -8.45
CA VAL A 112 -6.01 3.89 -9.62
C VAL A 112 -7.43 3.66 -9.16
N VAL A 113 -8.38 4.45 -9.67
CA VAL A 113 -9.81 4.34 -9.43
C VAL A 113 -10.49 4.01 -10.75
N SER A 114 -11.06 2.80 -10.86
CA SER A 114 -11.80 2.41 -12.06
C SER A 114 -13.07 3.24 -12.25
N GLN A 115 -13.56 3.28 -13.49
CA GLN A 115 -14.88 3.85 -13.80
C GLN A 115 -16.03 3.13 -13.08
N ASP A 116 -15.87 1.85 -12.76
CA ASP A 116 -16.86 1.12 -11.96
C ASP A 116 -16.87 1.58 -10.50
N ALA A 117 -15.68 1.77 -9.91
CA ALA A 117 -15.57 2.35 -8.58
C ALA A 117 -16.11 3.77 -8.51
N SER A 118 -15.80 4.63 -9.50
CA SER A 118 -16.28 6.02 -9.50
C SER A 118 -17.80 6.08 -9.39
N ARG A 119 -18.54 5.32 -10.22
CA ARG A 119 -20.01 5.28 -10.20
C ARG A 119 -20.64 4.77 -8.91
N GLN A 120 -19.89 4.08 -8.05
CA GLN A 120 -20.39 3.55 -6.78
C GLN A 120 -20.06 4.44 -5.59
N LEU A 121 -18.94 5.16 -5.64
CA LEU A 121 -18.52 6.03 -4.55
C LEU A 121 -19.56 7.12 -4.30
N THR A 122 -19.66 7.56 -3.05
CA THR A 122 -20.50 8.71 -2.71
C THR A 122 -19.70 9.98 -2.95
N ASN A 123 -20.36 11.05 -3.39
CA ASN A 123 -19.72 12.38 -3.42
C ASN A 123 -19.15 12.73 -2.06
N GLY A 124 -17.92 13.25 -2.05
CA GLY A 124 -17.22 13.55 -0.81
C GLY A 124 -15.70 13.47 -0.93
N ARG A 125 -15.04 13.54 0.22
CA ARG A 125 -13.58 13.52 0.32
C ARG A 125 -13.11 12.24 0.99
N TYR A 126 -12.17 11.57 0.35
CA TYR A 126 -11.52 10.37 0.86
C TYR A 126 -10.05 10.68 1.11
N ILE A 127 -9.60 10.54 2.35
CA ILE A 127 -8.21 10.78 2.76
C ILE A 127 -7.54 9.43 2.99
N LEU A 128 -6.51 9.15 2.20
CA LEU A 128 -5.87 7.85 2.13
C LEU A 128 -4.57 7.86 2.92
N SER A 129 -4.37 6.82 3.72
CA SER A 129 -3.05 6.48 4.27
C SER A 129 -2.51 5.27 3.53
N LEU A 130 -1.24 5.31 3.12
CA LEU A 130 -0.60 4.22 2.38
C LEU A 130 0.43 3.52 3.25
N LYS A 131 0.51 2.19 3.18
CA LYS A 131 1.66 1.45 3.71
C LYS A 131 2.65 1.26 2.56
N VAL A 132 3.91 1.57 2.83
CA VAL A 132 5.04 1.36 1.94
C VAL A 132 5.94 0.33 2.59
N TYR A 133 6.35 -0.70 1.86
CA TYR A 133 7.13 -1.77 2.44
C TYR A 133 8.06 -2.45 1.42
N ASN A 134 9.14 -3.04 1.92
CA ASN A 134 9.97 -4.02 1.21
C ASN A 134 10.11 -5.29 2.08
N GLU A 135 11.11 -6.14 1.86
CA GLU A 135 11.23 -7.43 2.55
C GLU A 135 11.26 -7.28 4.08
N ASP A 136 12.03 -6.31 4.59
CA ASP A 136 12.35 -6.21 6.01
C ASP A 136 11.86 -4.90 6.67
N HIS A 137 11.34 -3.95 5.89
CA HIS A 137 10.90 -2.65 6.41
C HIS A 137 9.51 -2.26 5.92
N GLU A 138 8.77 -1.56 6.79
CA GLU A 138 7.50 -0.92 6.45
C GLU A 138 7.36 0.45 7.10
N ALA A 139 6.58 1.33 6.46
CA ALA A 139 6.20 2.63 6.98
C ALA A 139 4.77 2.97 6.55
N ILE A 140 4.04 3.66 7.43
CA ILE A 140 2.70 4.20 7.12
C ILE A 140 2.82 5.68 6.78
N LEU A 141 2.47 6.03 5.56
CA LEU A 141 2.30 7.41 5.09
C LEU A 141 0.87 7.83 5.39
N LYS A 142 0.70 8.47 6.55
CA LYS A 142 -0.61 8.85 7.07
C LYS A 142 -1.19 10.02 6.29
N ASP A 143 -2.47 9.92 5.92
CA ASP A 143 -3.27 10.98 5.31
C ASP A 143 -2.57 11.66 4.11
N VAL A 144 -1.86 10.86 3.30
CA VAL A 144 -0.89 11.33 2.29
C VAL A 144 -1.52 11.69 0.94
N PHE A 145 -2.76 11.27 0.68
CA PHE A 145 -3.44 11.55 -0.59
C PHE A 145 -4.94 11.76 -0.42
N LYS A 146 -5.53 12.61 -1.26
CA LYS A 146 -6.97 12.89 -1.28
C LYS A 146 -7.60 12.44 -2.59
N ILE A 147 -8.72 11.72 -2.51
CA ILE A 147 -9.63 11.54 -3.64
C ILE A 147 -10.86 12.42 -3.38
N VAL A 148 -11.21 13.23 -4.38
CA VAL A 148 -12.39 14.10 -4.35
C VAL A 148 -13.38 13.56 -5.37
N VAL A 149 -14.52 13.06 -4.91
CA VAL A 149 -15.58 12.52 -5.76
C VAL A 149 -16.68 13.55 -5.92
N THR A 150 -17.02 13.89 -7.17
CA THR A 150 -18.10 14.83 -7.53
C THR A 150 -18.88 14.33 -8.75
N ASP A 151 -20.08 14.87 -8.97
CA ASP A 151 -20.91 14.43 -10.09
C ASP A 151 -20.29 14.79 -11.44
N ASP A 152 -19.92 16.05 -11.63
CA ASP A 152 -19.49 16.54 -12.94
C ASP A 152 -18.04 17.04 -12.93
N GLU A 153 -17.35 16.83 -14.04
CA GLU A 153 -16.15 17.61 -14.37
C GLU A 153 -16.58 19.07 -14.55
N LEU A 154 -15.96 20.01 -13.83
CA LEU A 154 -16.33 21.43 -13.94
C LEU A 154 -16.37 21.82 -15.43
N PRO A 155 -17.44 22.49 -15.90
CA PRO A 155 -17.51 22.90 -17.30
C PRO A 155 -16.28 23.73 -17.61
N THR A 156 -15.54 23.33 -18.65
CA THR A 156 -14.51 24.18 -19.25
C THR A 156 -15.25 25.42 -19.76
N ALA A 157 -15.03 26.54 -19.05
CA ALA A 157 -15.58 27.84 -19.42
C ALA A 157 -15.05 28.32 -20.77
#